data_AF-R1CCB9-F1
#
_entry.id   AF-R1CCB9-F1
#
_cell.length_a   1.000
_cell.length_b   1.000
_cell.length_c   1.000
_cell.angle_alpha   90.00
_cell.angle_beta   90.00
_cell.angle_gamma   90.00
#
_symmetry.space_group_name_H-M   'P 1'
#
loop_
_entity.id
_entity.type
_entity.pdbx_description
1 polymer ?
#
loop_
_entity_poly.entity_id
_entity_poly.type
_entity_poly.pdbx_seq_one_letter_code
_entity_poly.pdbx_strand_id
1 'polypeptide(L)'
;MGGFTRLVASEGGKPDGLEAEMPSFFVRQYTTAEIARYGHFGVLNRPFSVVQFADRGGFEALQEQFVYIAETDHVLMRPLPNLATLDKAAAFSFGYMHCGSSHQPLLDKFAPGVTYSDVQPVGPSPLVVSKPVLRRLAPLWLNLSLALKLDPVADRRFGWVLEMWGYSIAAAKLGVRHDVLSHFQVEGGAGISARSAMSRGVYIFHYTYGLEYTLAGRPQGSGTIGEWSLDKRHYGGAYPPRHMQPPPSGASDGTAWLLEAWNEASGNISTWPESLAMGTVGWRRVKGQGIDGSPLASRVSGTEWSWAGIPGLAFRPGGERKTPWGSGVWGAAPKGVDFHDKGFCASAGEGCLFADFGGALHNVRFEADLRRFDSFRLGDGTNVKGERKA
;
A
#
# COMPACT_ATOMS: atom_id res chain seq x y z
N MET A 1 2.59 -12.51 22.16
CA MET A 1 2.64 -11.03 22.25
C MET A 1 1.67 -10.61 23.33
N GLY A 2 2.06 -9.71 24.23
CA GLY A 2 1.20 -9.28 25.34
C GLY A 2 0.42 -7.98 25.08
N GLY A 3 0.81 -7.19 24.07
CA GLY A 3 0.08 -5.99 23.64
C GLY A 3 0.48 -5.52 22.23
N PHE A 4 -0.28 -4.54 21.73
CA PHE A 4 -0.01 -3.85 20.46
C PHE A 4 -0.30 -2.36 20.65
N THR A 5 0.66 -1.52 20.26
CA THR A 5 0.53 -0.05 20.31
C THR A 5 1.02 0.53 19.01
N ARG A 6 0.20 1.38 18.38
CA ARG A 6 0.62 2.18 17.23
C ARG A 6 1.53 3.30 17.72
N LEU A 7 2.75 3.38 17.20
CA LEU A 7 3.60 4.55 17.37
C LEU A 7 3.38 5.48 16.18
N VAL A 8 2.63 6.55 16.39
CA VAL A 8 2.10 7.39 15.31
C VAL A 8 2.85 8.72 15.26
N ALA A 9 3.60 8.93 14.19
CA ALA A 9 4.13 10.24 13.85
C ALA A 9 3.02 11.08 13.21
N SER A 10 2.58 12.15 13.89
CA SER A 10 1.52 13.02 13.40
C SER A 10 1.86 14.49 13.55
N GLU A 11 1.13 15.36 12.85
CA GLU A 11 1.32 16.81 12.93
C GLU A 11 1.16 17.29 14.38
N GLY A 12 2.25 17.81 14.97
CA GLY A 12 2.25 18.25 16.37
C GLY A 12 2.11 17.11 17.39
N GLY A 13 2.05 15.84 16.97
CA GLY A 13 1.70 14.72 17.83
C GLY A 13 0.21 14.64 18.18
N LYS A 14 -0.66 15.19 17.32
CA LYS A 14 -2.11 15.14 17.49
C LYS A 14 -2.68 13.73 17.25
N PRO A 15 -3.78 13.36 17.92
CA PRO A 15 -4.49 12.13 17.62
C PRO A 15 -5.01 12.08 16.17
N ASP A 16 -5.15 10.88 15.63
CA ASP A 16 -5.63 10.62 14.27
C ASP A 16 -7.07 10.09 14.21
N GLY A 17 -7.72 9.95 15.37
CA GLY A 17 -9.10 9.46 15.51
C GLY A 17 -9.20 7.93 15.56
N LEU A 18 -8.10 7.20 15.38
CA LEU A 18 -8.06 5.74 15.45
C LEU A 18 -7.61 5.22 16.82
N GLU A 19 -7.27 6.10 17.76
CA GLU A 19 -6.90 5.72 19.13
C GLU A 19 -8.04 5.08 19.93
N ALA A 20 -9.29 5.28 19.50
CA ALA A 20 -10.45 4.59 20.06
C ALA A 20 -10.50 3.10 19.67
N GLU A 21 -9.93 2.74 18.52
CA GLU A 21 -9.95 1.38 17.96
C GLU A 21 -8.67 0.61 18.29
N MET A 22 -7.52 1.32 18.33
CA MET A 22 -6.22 0.71 18.57
C MET A 22 -5.38 1.55 19.53
N PRO A 23 -4.79 0.96 20.60
CA PRO A 23 -3.90 1.69 21.50
C PRO A 23 -2.81 2.42 20.72
N SER A 24 -2.59 3.69 21.04
CA SER A 24 -1.76 4.59 20.24
C SER A 24 -0.90 5.48 21.12
N PHE A 25 0.32 5.71 20.66
CA PHE A 25 1.25 6.67 21.23
C PHE A 25 1.62 7.69 20.16
N PHE A 26 1.20 8.94 20.34
CA PHE A 26 1.41 10.00 19.37
C PHE A 26 2.69 10.78 19.65
N VAL A 27 3.49 10.95 18.60
CA VAL A 27 4.72 11.73 18.61
C VAL A 27 4.70 12.72 17.46
N ARG A 28 5.47 13.80 17.61
CA ARG A 28 5.50 14.85 16.60
C ARG A 28 6.25 14.35 15.37
N GLN A 29 5.63 14.41 14.20
CA GLN A 29 6.33 14.25 12.94
C GLN A 29 7.18 15.49 12.60
N TYR A 30 8.22 15.32 11.79
CA TYR A 30 8.90 16.47 11.19
C TYR A 30 7.92 17.37 10.43
N THR A 31 8.00 18.67 10.67
CA THR A 31 7.29 19.68 9.88
C THR A 31 7.81 19.68 8.44
N THR A 32 7.00 20.23 7.52
CA THR A 32 7.39 20.40 6.12
C THR A 32 8.72 21.15 5.98
N ALA A 33 8.96 22.17 6.80
CA ALA A 33 10.19 22.95 6.80
C ALA A 33 11.40 22.15 7.31
N GLU A 34 11.23 21.35 8.37
CA GLU A 34 12.32 20.51 8.88
C GLU A 34 12.69 19.41 7.89
N ILE A 35 11.69 18.71 7.31
CA ILE A 35 11.94 17.58 6.42
C ILE A 35 12.43 18.01 5.02
N ALA A 36 12.15 19.26 4.61
CA ALA A 36 12.67 19.82 3.37
C ALA A 36 14.22 19.80 3.33
N ARG A 37 14.88 19.96 4.48
CA ARG A 37 16.35 19.87 4.62
C ARG A 37 16.89 18.48 4.25
N TYR A 38 16.03 17.48 4.25
CA TYR A 38 16.34 16.09 3.96
C TYR A 38 15.62 15.62 2.68
N GLY A 39 15.33 16.53 1.74
CA GLY A 39 14.70 16.19 0.47
C GLY A 39 13.32 15.58 0.60
N HIS A 40 12.55 16.01 1.62
CA HIS A 40 11.21 15.48 1.92
C HIS A 40 11.18 13.96 2.22
N PHE A 41 12.29 13.40 2.71
CA PHE A 41 12.40 11.98 3.00
C PHE A 41 11.69 11.61 4.32
N GLY A 42 10.36 11.48 4.25
CA GLY A 42 9.49 11.25 5.40
C GLY A 42 9.77 9.98 6.21
N VAL A 43 10.53 9.02 5.65
CA VAL A 43 10.96 7.79 6.33
C VAL A 43 11.77 8.09 7.60
N LEU A 44 12.43 9.24 7.68
CA LEU A 44 13.14 9.71 8.89
C LEU A 44 12.22 9.85 10.12
N ASN A 45 10.90 9.95 9.94
CA ASN A 45 9.97 9.93 11.06
C ASN A 45 10.01 8.60 11.82
N ARG A 46 10.40 7.48 11.19
CA ARG A 46 10.46 6.17 11.86
C ARG A 46 11.46 6.15 13.03
N PRO A 47 12.78 6.37 12.83
CA PRO A 47 13.71 6.47 13.96
C PRO A 47 13.38 7.63 14.91
N PHE A 48 12.93 8.77 14.37
CA PHE A 48 12.59 9.94 15.20
C PHE A 48 11.44 9.64 16.16
N SER A 49 10.47 8.85 15.73
CA SER A 49 9.35 8.43 16.57
C SER A 49 9.80 7.50 17.69
N VAL A 50 10.70 6.56 17.41
CA VAL A 50 11.21 5.62 18.43
C VAL A 50 12.04 6.36 19.48
N VAL A 51 12.83 7.36 19.09
CA VAL A 51 13.54 8.24 20.03
C VAL A 51 12.55 9.00 20.92
N GLN A 52 11.55 9.66 20.33
CA GLN A 52 10.53 10.38 21.11
C GLN A 52 9.72 9.46 22.02
N PHE A 53 9.42 8.23 21.59
CA PHE A 53 8.76 7.22 22.41
C PHE A 53 9.61 6.89 23.64
N ALA A 54 10.92 6.65 23.46
CA ALA A 54 11.84 6.37 24.55
C ALA A 54 11.97 7.57 25.51
N ASP A 55 12.18 8.78 24.98
CA ASP A 55 12.38 10.01 25.78
C ASP A 55 11.16 10.37 26.64
N ARG A 56 9.97 9.96 26.21
CA ARG A 56 8.69 10.20 26.91
C ARG A 56 8.26 9.03 27.81
N GLY A 57 9.18 8.12 28.14
CA GLY A 57 8.91 7.01 29.06
C GLY A 57 8.11 5.84 28.45
N GLY A 58 8.03 5.77 27.12
CA GLY A 58 7.25 4.75 26.43
C GLY A 58 7.74 3.33 26.69
N PHE A 59 9.05 3.11 26.81
CA PHE A 59 9.60 1.79 27.12
C PHE A 59 9.30 1.34 28.56
N GLU A 60 9.19 2.28 29.48
CA GLU A 60 8.86 2.07 30.88
C GLU A 60 7.37 1.74 31.05
N ALA A 61 6.51 2.32 30.22
CA ALA A 61 5.08 2.01 30.19
C ALA A 61 4.76 0.59 29.68
N LEU A 62 5.66 -0.03 28.91
CA LEU A 62 5.50 -1.40 28.42
C LEU A 62 5.91 -2.42 29.49
N GLN A 63 5.04 -3.41 29.74
CA GLN A 63 5.33 -4.49 30.70
C GLN A 63 6.38 -5.45 30.15
N GLU A 64 6.37 -5.69 28.85
CA GLU A 64 7.25 -6.63 28.17
C GLU A 64 8.70 -6.15 28.12
N GLN A 65 9.65 -7.07 28.23
CA GLN A 65 11.08 -6.79 28.10
C GLN A 65 11.54 -6.68 26.63
N PHE A 66 10.75 -7.22 25.71
CA PHE A 66 11.03 -7.29 24.28
C PHE A 66 9.90 -6.61 23.52
N VAL A 67 10.26 -5.95 22.42
CA VAL A 67 9.31 -5.32 21.52
C VAL A 67 9.44 -5.93 20.13
N TYR A 68 8.31 -6.07 19.45
CA TYR A 68 8.24 -6.36 18.03
C TYR A 68 7.94 -5.05 17.29
N ILE A 69 8.86 -4.61 16.42
CA ILE A 69 8.64 -3.50 15.50
C ILE A 69 8.10 -4.08 14.20
N ALA A 70 6.90 -3.64 13.83
CA ALA A 70 6.19 -4.02 12.61
C ALA A 70 6.08 -2.82 11.66
N GLU A 71 5.96 -3.09 10.36
CA GLU A 71 5.44 -2.12 9.40
C GLU A 71 3.91 -2.17 9.37
N THR A 72 3.29 -1.09 8.88
CA THR A 72 1.83 -1.00 8.74
C THR A 72 1.25 -1.94 7.69
N ASP A 73 2.10 -2.61 6.91
CA ASP A 73 1.75 -3.61 5.90
C ASP A 73 2.21 -5.03 6.25
N HIS A 74 2.38 -5.30 7.55
CA HIS A 74 2.54 -6.65 8.07
C HIS A 74 1.20 -7.23 8.52
N VAL A 75 0.84 -8.41 7.99
CA VAL A 75 -0.22 -9.26 8.54
C VAL A 75 0.44 -10.48 9.19
N LEU A 76 0.15 -10.73 10.46
CA LEU A 76 0.64 -11.92 11.14
C LEU A 76 -0.16 -13.15 10.68
N MET A 77 0.53 -14.12 10.10
CA MET A 77 -0.04 -15.37 9.61
C MET A 77 -0.24 -16.39 10.74
N ARG A 78 0.50 -16.24 11.84
CA ARG A 78 0.48 -17.11 13.02
C ARG A 78 1.04 -16.36 14.24
N PRO A 79 0.86 -16.90 15.46
CA PRO A 79 1.47 -16.31 16.65
C PRO A 79 2.99 -16.16 16.51
N LEU A 80 3.50 -14.95 16.78
CA LEU A 80 4.93 -14.65 16.80
C LEU A 80 5.49 -14.88 18.22
N PRO A 81 6.38 -15.87 18.44
CA PRO A 81 7.07 -16.03 19.71
C PRO A 81 8.14 -14.94 19.88
N ASN A 82 8.71 -14.84 21.09
CA ASN A 82 9.93 -14.06 21.25
C ASN A 82 11.09 -14.80 20.56
N LEU A 83 11.62 -14.20 19.50
CA LEU A 83 12.75 -14.73 18.73
C LEU A 83 14.10 -14.14 19.18
N ALA A 84 14.09 -13.18 20.12
CA ALA A 84 15.27 -12.46 20.59
C ALA A 84 15.68 -12.87 22.01
N THR A 85 16.94 -12.59 22.34
CA THR A 85 17.51 -12.64 23.70
C THR A 85 17.94 -11.24 24.14
N LEU A 86 18.35 -11.07 25.39
CA LEU A 86 18.75 -9.75 25.91
C LEU A 86 19.89 -9.11 25.12
N ASP A 87 20.77 -9.94 24.56
CA ASP A 87 21.98 -9.59 23.83
C ASP A 87 21.87 -9.75 22.30
N LYS A 88 20.83 -10.43 21.80
CA LYS A 88 20.67 -10.73 20.37
C LYS A 88 19.25 -10.47 19.89
N ALA A 89 19.11 -9.64 18.86
CA ALA A 89 17.82 -9.36 18.22
C ALA A 89 17.47 -10.42 17.17
N ALA A 90 16.24 -10.41 16.66
CA ALA A 90 15.83 -11.20 15.50
C ALA A 90 15.25 -10.29 14.42
N ALA A 91 15.73 -10.42 13.18
CA ALA A 91 15.34 -9.55 12.09
C ALA A 91 15.27 -10.30 10.75
N PHE A 92 14.50 -9.75 9.81
CA PHE A 92 14.40 -10.33 8.47
C PHE A 92 15.67 -10.09 7.65
N SER A 93 15.97 -11.03 6.75
CA SER A 93 17.08 -10.91 5.80
C SER A 93 16.65 -10.16 4.54
N PHE A 94 17.13 -8.93 4.38
CA PHE A 94 16.91 -8.15 3.16
C PHE A 94 18.03 -8.42 2.16
N GLY A 95 17.76 -9.23 1.14
CA GLY A 95 18.78 -9.63 0.14
C GLY A 95 19.41 -8.47 -0.64
N TYR A 96 18.74 -7.31 -0.72
CA TYR A 96 19.30 -6.11 -1.34
C TYR A 96 20.17 -5.26 -0.39
N MET A 97 20.32 -5.67 0.89
CA MET A 97 21.11 -4.97 1.91
C MET A 97 22.43 -5.66 2.24
N HIS A 98 22.97 -6.48 1.35
CA HIS A 98 24.29 -7.06 1.55
C HIS A 98 25.38 -5.98 1.51
N CYS A 99 26.03 -5.78 2.65
CA CYS A 99 27.21 -4.92 2.76
C CYS A 99 28.44 -5.64 2.17
N GLY A 100 29.36 -4.87 1.61
CA GLY A 100 30.53 -5.37 0.89
C GLY A 100 31.58 -4.29 0.76
N SER A 101 32.77 -4.63 0.24
CA SER A 101 33.95 -3.74 0.22
C SER A 101 33.70 -2.37 -0.40
N SER A 102 32.80 -2.26 -1.39
CA SER A 102 32.40 -0.99 -2.01
C SER A 102 31.70 -0.01 -1.06
N HIS A 103 31.21 -0.48 0.10
CA HIS A 103 30.59 0.35 1.12
C HIS A 103 31.58 0.86 2.17
N GLN A 104 32.78 0.28 2.26
CA GLN A 104 33.75 0.60 3.31
C GLN A 104 34.08 2.10 3.40
N PRO A 105 34.26 2.87 2.30
CA PRO A 105 34.53 4.30 2.41
C PRO A 105 33.42 5.09 3.12
N LEU A 106 32.15 4.67 2.98
CA LEU A 106 31.04 5.28 3.72
C LEU A 106 31.06 4.84 5.19
N LEU A 107 31.41 3.58 5.48
CA LEU A 107 31.56 3.10 6.85
C LEU A 107 32.70 3.83 7.58
N ASP A 108 33.85 4.00 6.96
CA ASP A 108 34.98 4.75 7.52
C ASP A 108 34.59 6.19 7.87
N LYS A 109 33.71 6.79 7.06
CA LYS A 109 33.21 8.15 7.28
C LYS A 109 32.18 8.24 8.41
N PHE A 110 31.18 7.36 8.44
CA PHE A 110 30.01 7.50 9.33
C PHE A 110 30.07 6.60 10.57
N ALA A 111 30.80 5.50 10.51
CA ALA A 111 31.02 4.56 11.59
C ALA A 111 32.49 4.06 11.61
N PRO A 112 33.46 4.95 11.90
CA PRO A 112 34.87 4.57 11.96
C PRO A 112 35.09 3.35 12.85
N GLY A 113 35.88 2.38 12.35
CA GLY A 113 36.15 1.11 13.04
C GLY A 113 35.15 -0.02 12.74
N VAL A 114 34.03 0.28 12.08
CA VAL A 114 33.10 -0.75 11.57
C VAL A 114 33.57 -1.20 10.18
N THR A 115 33.67 -2.52 10.00
CA THR A 115 33.98 -3.13 8.71
C THR A 115 32.70 -3.52 7.97
N TYR A 116 32.75 -3.65 6.64
CA TYR A 116 31.59 -4.10 5.87
C TYR A 116 31.06 -5.48 6.31
N SER A 117 31.91 -6.34 6.88
CA SER A 117 31.52 -7.65 7.42
C SER A 117 30.73 -7.58 8.73
N ASP A 118 30.80 -6.46 9.46
CA ASP A 118 30.06 -6.27 10.71
C ASP A 118 28.59 -5.93 10.45
N VAL A 119 28.29 -5.32 9.30
CA VAL A 119 26.95 -4.84 8.92
C VAL A 119 26.11 -6.00 8.37
N GLN A 120 25.10 -6.41 9.14
CA GLN A 120 24.17 -7.48 8.74
C GLN A 120 23.11 -6.95 7.74
N PRO A 121 22.62 -7.78 6.80
CA PRO A 121 21.64 -7.40 5.80
C PRO A 121 20.22 -7.37 6.39
N VAL A 122 20.01 -6.50 7.37
CA VAL A 122 18.76 -6.35 8.14
C VAL A 122 18.25 -4.92 8.06
N GLY A 123 17.06 -4.68 8.59
CA GLY A 123 16.47 -3.35 8.77
C GLY A 123 15.76 -3.23 10.11
N PRO A 124 15.11 -2.09 10.39
CA PRO A 124 14.45 -1.82 11.67
C PRO A 124 13.11 -2.57 11.83
N SER A 125 12.61 -3.22 10.78
CA SER A 125 11.36 -3.97 10.76
C SER A 125 11.40 -5.03 9.66
N PRO A 126 10.82 -6.23 9.87
CA PRO A 126 10.35 -6.73 11.16
C PRO A 126 11.54 -6.99 12.09
N LEU A 127 11.40 -6.58 13.35
CA LEU A 127 12.46 -6.68 14.35
C LEU A 127 11.85 -7.12 15.69
N VAL A 128 12.40 -8.18 16.31
CA VAL A 128 12.20 -8.46 17.74
C VAL A 128 13.49 -8.08 18.47
N VAL A 129 13.39 -7.22 19.48
CA VAL A 129 14.56 -6.69 20.18
C VAL A 129 14.25 -6.37 21.64
N SER A 130 15.25 -6.49 22.52
CA SER A 130 15.11 -6.12 23.93
C SER A 130 15.04 -4.59 24.08
N LYS A 131 14.24 -4.10 25.04
CA LYS A 131 14.15 -2.65 25.33
C LYS A 131 15.52 -2.00 25.61
N PRO A 132 16.44 -2.62 26.39
CA PRO A 132 17.77 -2.05 26.63
C PRO A 132 18.60 -1.88 25.36
N VAL A 133 18.53 -2.82 24.42
CA VAL A 133 19.22 -2.72 23.12
C VAL A 133 18.61 -1.60 22.29
N LEU A 134 17.28 -1.58 22.14
CA LEU A 134 16.60 -0.57 21.33
C LEU A 134 16.81 0.85 21.87
N ARG A 135 16.85 1.03 23.20
CA ARG A 135 17.13 2.33 23.83
C ARG A 135 18.50 2.90 23.44
N ARG A 136 19.53 2.05 23.32
CA ARG A 136 20.86 2.47 22.85
C ARG A 136 20.89 2.68 21.34
N LEU A 137 20.16 1.85 20.60
CA LEU A 137 20.16 1.82 19.14
C LEU A 137 19.43 3.02 18.53
N ALA A 138 18.26 3.40 19.06
CA ALA A 138 17.37 4.38 18.44
C ALA A 138 18.01 5.77 18.22
N PRO A 139 18.71 6.38 19.20
CA PRO A 139 19.35 7.69 18.97
C PRO A 139 20.45 7.63 17.90
N LEU A 140 21.26 6.56 17.88
CA LEU A 140 22.32 6.40 16.89
C LEU A 140 21.76 6.12 15.49
N TRP A 141 20.72 5.30 15.41
CA TRP A 141 19.97 5.03 14.18
C TRP A 141 19.39 6.32 13.58
N LEU A 142 18.76 7.17 14.40
CA LEU A 142 18.28 8.49 13.97
C LEU A 142 19.43 9.36 13.43
N ASN A 143 20.48 9.54 14.22
CA ASN A 143 21.59 10.43 13.88
C ASN A 143 22.33 9.98 12.61
N LEU A 144 22.55 8.67 12.45
CA LEU A 144 23.15 8.13 11.23
C LEU A 144 22.22 8.33 10.04
N SER A 145 20.91 8.05 10.16
CA SER A 145 19.97 8.26 9.06
C SER A 145 19.95 9.72 8.59
N LEU A 146 19.97 10.68 9.52
CA LEU A 146 20.05 12.11 9.19
C LEU A 146 21.39 12.47 8.52
N ALA A 147 22.51 11.97 9.05
CA ALA A 147 23.85 12.26 8.51
C ALA A 147 24.05 11.66 7.11
N LEU A 148 23.62 10.42 6.91
CA LEU A 148 23.64 9.75 5.61
C LEU A 148 22.78 10.51 4.59
N LYS A 149 21.60 10.99 5.00
CA LYS A 149 20.70 11.70 4.09
C LYS A 149 21.23 13.06 3.64
N LEU A 150 22.04 13.72 4.47
CA LEU A 150 22.69 15.00 4.13
C LEU A 150 23.93 14.82 3.25
N ASP A 151 24.44 13.60 3.10
CA ASP A 151 25.60 13.31 2.29
C ASP A 151 25.20 12.85 0.87
N PRO A 152 25.58 13.59 -0.19
CA PRO A 152 25.14 13.26 -1.55
C PRO A 152 25.62 11.90 -2.07
N VAL A 153 26.73 11.38 -1.55
CA VAL A 153 27.26 10.07 -1.96
C VAL A 153 26.47 8.96 -1.28
N ALA A 154 26.25 9.07 0.03
CA ALA A 154 25.45 8.12 0.78
C ALA A 154 23.98 8.12 0.33
N ASP A 155 23.37 9.30 0.15
CA ASP A 155 21.98 9.42 -0.31
C ASP A 155 21.76 8.77 -1.67
N ARG A 156 22.66 9.02 -2.62
CA ARG A 156 22.62 8.37 -3.93
C ARG A 156 22.84 6.86 -3.84
N ARG A 157 23.75 6.42 -2.97
CA ARG A 157 24.15 5.01 -2.87
C ARG A 157 23.08 4.16 -2.19
N PHE A 158 22.52 4.63 -1.07
CA PHE A 158 21.56 3.88 -0.27
C PHE A 158 20.10 4.15 -0.67
N GLY A 159 19.83 5.33 -1.25
CA GLY A 159 18.55 5.65 -1.85
C GLY A 159 17.37 5.52 -0.88
N TRP A 160 16.28 4.90 -1.36
CA TRP A 160 15.02 4.81 -0.62
C TRP A 160 15.10 3.97 0.67
N VAL A 161 16.10 3.09 0.81
CA VAL A 161 16.36 2.27 2.01
C VAL A 161 17.46 2.85 2.91
N LEU A 162 17.87 4.10 2.70
CA LEU A 162 18.94 4.75 3.46
C LEU A 162 18.74 4.70 4.97
N GLU A 163 17.50 4.86 5.43
CA GLU A 163 17.18 4.78 6.85
C GLU A 163 17.43 3.36 7.41
N MET A 164 17.15 2.31 6.63
CA MET A 164 17.48 0.92 7.00
C MET A 164 19.00 0.71 7.09
N TRP A 165 19.78 1.34 6.20
CA TRP A 165 21.25 1.35 6.33
C TRP A 165 21.71 2.09 7.60
N GLY A 166 21.06 3.21 7.93
CA GLY A 166 21.26 3.90 9.20
C GLY A 166 21.07 2.98 10.40
N TYR A 167 20.03 2.15 10.40
CA TYR A 167 19.79 1.12 11.41
C TYR A 167 20.93 0.09 11.47
N SER A 168 21.26 -0.54 10.34
CA SER A 168 22.21 -1.65 10.31
C SER A 168 23.64 -1.22 10.63
N ILE A 169 24.03 0.00 10.25
CA ILE A 169 25.31 0.60 10.63
C ILE A 169 25.31 0.96 12.13
N ALA A 170 24.20 1.50 12.66
CA ALA A 170 24.08 1.76 14.10
C ALA A 170 24.22 0.46 14.92
N ALA A 171 23.57 -0.61 14.48
CA ALA A 171 23.63 -1.91 15.12
C ALA A 171 25.06 -2.46 15.11
N ALA A 172 25.74 -2.43 13.96
CA ALA A 172 27.13 -2.84 13.84
C ALA A 172 28.06 -2.04 14.76
N LYS A 173 27.90 -0.71 14.80
CA LYS A 173 28.69 0.19 15.64
C LYS A 173 28.50 -0.07 17.14
N LEU A 174 27.32 -0.54 17.55
CA LEU A 174 27.01 -0.88 18.94
C LEU A 174 27.27 -2.37 19.27
N GLY A 175 27.76 -3.17 18.31
CA GLY A 175 27.96 -4.60 18.48
C GLY A 175 26.65 -5.40 18.63
N VAL A 176 25.52 -4.85 18.19
CA VAL A 176 24.21 -5.54 18.25
C VAL A 176 24.15 -6.58 17.14
N ARG A 177 23.96 -7.85 17.52
CA ARG A 177 23.85 -8.97 16.59
C ARG A 177 22.40 -9.42 16.44
N HIS A 178 22.10 -9.94 15.25
CA HIS A 178 20.78 -10.47 14.90
C HIS A 178 20.85 -11.95 14.57
N ASP A 179 19.83 -12.70 14.96
CA ASP A 179 19.36 -13.85 14.21
C ASP A 179 18.69 -13.35 12.93
N VAL A 180 19.35 -13.60 11.79
CA VAL A 180 18.92 -13.13 10.47
C VAL A 180 18.07 -14.22 9.83
N LEU A 181 16.76 -13.97 9.75
CA LEU A 181 15.75 -14.98 9.46
C LEU A 181 15.15 -14.78 8.07
N SER A 182 15.39 -15.71 7.14
CA SER A 182 14.76 -15.70 5.80
C SER A 182 13.28 -16.12 5.82
N HIS A 183 12.82 -16.74 6.91
CA HIS A 183 11.44 -17.16 7.11
C HIS A 183 10.67 -16.21 8.03
N PHE A 184 11.19 -15.03 8.38
CA PHE A 184 10.44 -14.12 9.24
C PHE A 184 9.18 -13.59 8.51
N GLN A 185 9.35 -13.19 7.25
CA GLN A 185 8.25 -12.76 6.40
C GLN A 185 8.31 -13.41 5.01
N VAL A 186 7.18 -13.35 4.32
CA VAL A 186 7.09 -13.52 2.87
C VAL A 186 6.68 -12.18 2.26
N GLU A 187 7.33 -11.81 1.17
CA GLU A 187 7.02 -10.60 0.42
C GLU A 187 7.05 -10.90 -1.08
N GLY A 188 6.14 -10.29 -1.84
CA GLY A 188 6.00 -10.53 -3.27
C GLY A 188 4.70 -9.99 -3.84
N GLY A 189 4.60 -9.98 -5.16
CA GLY A 189 3.38 -9.61 -5.88
C GLY A 189 2.43 -10.79 -6.09
N ALA A 190 1.66 -10.75 -7.17
CA ALA A 190 0.61 -11.71 -7.52
C ALA A 190 1.00 -13.21 -7.46
N GLY A 191 2.27 -13.59 -7.53
CA GLY A 191 2.70 -15.00 -7.43
C GLY A 191 2.78 -15.58 -6.00
N ILE A 192 2.52 -14.79 -4.96
CA ILE A 192 2.78 -15.18 -3.56
C ILE A 192 1.83 -16.29 -3.08
N SER A 193 2.37 -17.34 -2.43
CA SER A 193 1.58 -18.45 -1.87
C SER A 193 1.58 -18.39 -0.34
N ALA A 194 0.39 -18.22 0.24
CA ALA A 194 0.21 -18.26 1.70
C ALA A 194 0.44 -19.67 2.25
N ARG A 195 -0.03 -20.72 1.56
CA ARG A 195 0.20 -22.12 1.97
C ARG A 195 1.68 -22.47 2.05
N SER A 196 2.45 -22.10 1.02
CA SER A 196 3.92 -22.31 1.02
C SER A 196 4.62 -21.50 2.10
N ALA A 197 4.16 -20.28 2.37
CA ALA A 197 4.69 -19.47 3.48
C ALA A 197 4.42 -20.15 4.83
N MET A 198 3.18 -20.59 5.08
CA MET A 198 2.82 -21.31 6.30
C MET A 198 3.60 -22.60 6.49
N SER A 199 3.77 -23.42 5.43
CA SER A 199 4.54 -24.67 5.52
C SER A 199 6.02 -24.46 5.82
N ARG A 200 6.59 -23.31 5.42
CA ARG A 200 7.95 -22.89 5.77
C ARG A 200 8.06 -22.24 7.15
N GLY A 201 6.95 -22.13 7.88
CA GLY A 201 6.91 -21.51 9.19
C GLY A 201 7.03 -19.99 9.17
N VAL A 202 6.60 -19.35 8.08
CA VAL A 202 6.60 -17.88 7.96
C VAL A 202 5.63 -17.26 8.96
N TYR A 203 6.04 -16.16 9.61
CA TYR A 203 5.22 -15.45 10.58
C TYR A 203 4.43 -14.28 9.98
N ILE A 204 5.00 -13.60 8.99
CA ILE A 204 4.47 -12.34 8.47
C ILE A 204 4.20 -12.46 6.97
N PHE A 205 3.01 -12.04 6.54
CA PHE A 205 2.72 -11.69 5.16
C PHE A 205 2.93 -10.19 4.99
N HIS A 206 3.96 -9.78 4.25
CA HIS A 206 4.28 -8.39 3.99
C HIS A 206 3.65 -7.94 2.67
N TYR A 207 2.50 -7.27 2.73
CA TYR A 207 1.73 -6.84 1.54
C TYR A 207 2.21 -5.48 1.00
N THR A 208 3.52 -5.36 0.81
CA THR A 208 4.13 -4.12 0.33
C THR A 208 3.85 -3.86 -1.15
N TYR A 209 3.69 -4.92 -1.94
CA TYR A 209 3.37 -4.84 -3.36
C TYR A 209 1.88 -5.09 -3.60
N GLY A 210 1.30 -4.36 -4.56
CA GLY A 210 -0.03 -4.66 -5.06
C GLY A 210 -0.13 -6.07 -5.63
N LEU A 211 -1.28 -6.72 -5.40
CA LEU A 211 -1.62 -8.00 -6.00
C LEU A 211 -2.50 -7.74 -7.22
N GLU A 212 -1.87 -7.78 -8.39
CA GLU A 212 -2.43 -7.23 -9.62
C GLU A 212 -2.73 -8.33 -10.65
N TYR A 213 -3.95 -8.36 -11.18
CA TYR A 213 -4.39 -9.36 -12.16
C TYR A 213 -5.24 -8.76 -13.28
N THR A 214 -5.25 -9.40 -14.44
CA THR A 214 -6.40 -9.28 -15.35
C THR A 214 -7.63 -9.93 -14.74
N LEU A 215 -8.83 -9.57 -15.21
CA LEU A 215 -10.05 -10.29 -14.79
C LEU A 215 -10.07 -11.76 -15.24
N ALA A 216 -9.22 -12.12 -16.21
CA ALA A 216 -9.00 -13.51 -16.63
C ALA A 216 -7.97 -14.26 -15.76
N GLY A 217 -7.48 -13.68 -14.66
CA GLY A 217 -6.59 -14.35 -13.71
C GLY A 217 -5.11 -14.35 -14.08
N ARG A 218 -4.69 -13.54 -15.06
CA ARG A 218 -3.27 -13.42 -15.40
C ARG A 218 -2.60 -12.36 -14.52
N PRO A 219 -1.50 -12.67 -13.82
CA PRO A 219 -0.80 -11.69 -12.99
C PRO A 219 -0.23 -10.55 -13.86
N GLN A 220 -0.24 -9.33 -13.34
CA GLN A 220 0.43 -8.19 -13.95
C GLN A 220 1.89 -8.08 -13.46
N GLY A 221 2.72 -7.41 -14.25
CA GLY A 221 4.10 -7.10 -13.87
C GLY A 221 4.19 -6.02 -12.79
N SER A 222 5.38 -5.89 -12.19
CA SER A 222 5.65 -4.87 -11.18
C SER A 222 5.27 -3.46 -11.66
N GLY A 223 4.55 -2.71 -10.82
CA GLY A 223 4.12 -1.35 -11.12
C GLY A 223 2.97 -1.23 -12.13
N THR A 224 2.40 -2.35 -12.57
CA THR A 224 1.27 -2.35 -13.51
C THR A 224 -0.01 -2.70 -12.77
N ILE A 225 -0.88 -1.70 -12.59
CA ILE A 225 -2.21 -1.90 -11.98
C ILE A 225 -3.01 -2.89 -12.83
N GLY A 226 -3.67 -3.84 -12.16
CA GLY A 226 -4.55 -4.82 -12.73
C GLY A 226 -5.98 -4.31 -12.89
N GLU A 227 -6.76 -5.01 -13.69
CA GLU A 227 -8.21 -4.81 -13.75
C GLU A 227 -8.86 -5.26 -12.43
N TRP A 228 -8.31 -6.34 -11.85
CA TRP A 228 -8.46 -6.70 -10.46
C TRP A 228 -7.16 -6.35 -9.71
N SER A 229 -7.27 -5.62 -8.61
CA SER A 229 -6.15 -5.09 -7.85
C SER A 229 -6.44 -5.06 -6.36
N LEU A 230 -5.53 -5.61 -5.57
CA LEU A 230 -5.48 -5.40 -4.12
C LEU A 230 -4.15 -4.71 -3.77
N ASP A 231 -4.20 -3.38 -3.69
CA ASP A 231 -3.08 -2.55 -3.22
C ASP A 231 -3.61 -1.46 -2.28
N LYS A 232 -3.00 -1.34 -1.10
CA LYS A 232 -3.33 -0.33 -0.08
C LYS A 232 -3.24 1.11 -0.57
N ARG A 233 -2.42 1.37 -1.60
CA ARG A 233 -2.20 2.71 -2.17
C ARG A 233 -3.44 3.25 -2.88
N HIS A 234 -4.36 2.38 -3.30
CA HIS A 234 -5.61 2.76 -3.93
C HIS A 234 -6.53 3.57 -3.02
N TYR A 235 -6.49 3.31 -1.72
CA TYR A 235 -7.42 3.91 -0.77
C TYR A 235 -6.90 5.25 -0.25
N GLY A 236 -5.58 5.46 -0.21
CA GLY A 236 -4.99 6.70 0.27
C GLY A 236 -5.46 7.03 1.69
N GLY A 237 -6.25 8.10 1.84
CA GLY A 237 -6.89 8.47 3.11
C GLY A 237 -8.33 7.94 3.30
N ALA A 238 -8.89 7.25 2.31
CA ALA A 238 -10.18 6.58 2.41
C ALA A 238 -10.03 5.18 3.02
N TYR A 239 -11.15 4.62 3.48
CA TYR A 239 -11.21 3.25 3.98
C TYR A 239 -11.49 2.29 2.82
N PRO A 240 -10.86 1.10 2.76
CA PRO A 240 -11.30 0.07 1.82
C PRO A 240 -12.74 -0.35 2.12
N PRO A 241 -13.56 -0.61 1.08
CA PRO A 241 -14.92 -1.04 1.29
C PRO A 241 -14.97 -2.46 1.85
N ARG A 242 -16.11 -2.80 2.47
CA ARG A 242 -16.38 -4.16 2.93
C ARG A 242 -16.71 -5.07 1.75
N HIS A 243 -16.52 -6.38 1.94
CA HIS A 243 -16.96 -7.42 0.99
C HIS A 243 -16.43 -7.22 -0.44
N MET A 244 -15.16 -6.84 -0.55
CA MET A 244 -14.52 -6.63 -1.85
C MET A 244 -14.55 -7.88 -2.73
N GLN A 245 -14.66 -7.66 -4.05
CA GLN A 245 -14.75 -8.74 -5.05
C GLN A 245 -13.60 -9.76 -4.90
N PRO A 246 -13.90 -11.07 -4.86
CA PRO A 246 -12.88 -12.11 -4.80
C PRO A 246 -11.94 -12.06 -5.99
N PRO A 247 -10.70 -12.58 -5.84
CA PRO A 247 -9.74 -12.60 -6.94
C PRO A 247 -10.21 -13.49 -8.09
N PRO A 248 -9.78 -13.21 -9.33
CA PRO A 248 -10.13 -13.99 -10.50
C PRO A 248 -9.59 -15.43 -10.44
N SER A 249 -10.25 -16.34 -11.17
CA SER A 249 -9.79 -17.72 -11.33
C SER A 249 -8.38 -17.75 -11.94
N GLY A 250 -7.39 -18.27 -11.20
CA GLY A 250 -5.97 -18.27 -11.58
C GLY A 250 -5.09 -17.43 -10.67
N ALA A 251 -5.68 -16.61 -9.79
CA ALA A 251 -4.94 -15.92 -8.75
C ALA A 251 -4.32 -16.89 -7.74
N SER A 252 -3.20 -16.47 -7.14
CA SER A 252 -2.50 -17.24 -6.11
C SER A 252 -3.32 -17.36 -4.84
N ASP A 253 -3.08 -18.43 -4.08
CA ASP A 253 -3.73 -18.63 -2.78
C ASP A 253 -3.38 -17.53 -1.76
N GLY A 254 -2.21 -16.91 -1.88
CA GLY A 254 -1.85 -15.76 -1.04
C GLY A 254 -2.69 -14.52 -1.33
N THR A 255 -3.20 -14.38 -2.56
CA THR A 255 -4.10 -13.27 -2.92
C THR A 255 -5.47 -13.44 -2.25
N ALA A 256 -6.03 -14.64 -2.32
CA ALA A 256 -7.29 -14.96 -1.64
C ALA A 256 -7.13 -14.78 -0.11
N TRP A 257 -6.06 -15.32 0.46
CA TRP A 257 -5.79 -15.22 1.89
C TRP A 257 -5.68 -13.76 2.38
N LEU A 258 -4.95 -12.89 1.65
CA LEU A 258 -4.83 -11.48 2.05
C LEU A 258 -6.17 -10.74 1.94
N LEU A 259 -6.94 -10.98 0.87
CA LEU A 259 -8.26 -10.38 0.72
C LEU A 259 -9.21 -10.81 1.85
N GLU A 260 -9.19 -12.10 2.20
CA GLU A 260 -9.95 -12.64 3.32
C GLU A 260 -9.57 -11.95 4.63
N ALA A 261 -8.28 -11.75 4.90
CA ALA A 261 -7.82 -11.02 6.09
C ALA A 261 -8.33 -9.57 6.13
N TRP A 262 -8.37 -8.87 4.99
CA TRP A 262 -8.93 -7.50 4.91
C TRP A 262 -10.44 -7.48 5.13
N ASN A 263 -11.16 -8.41 4.52
CA ASN A 263 -12.60 -8.54 4.66
C ASN A 263 -13.00 -8.98 6.08
N GLU A 264 -12.22 -9.86 6.72
CA GLU A 264 -12.38 -10.25 8.13
C GLU A 264 -12.17 -9.05 9.06
N ALA A 265 -11.06 -8.32 8.89
CA ALA A 265 -10.73 -7.17 9.72
C ALA A 265 -11.80 -6.08 9.64
N SER A 266 -12.14 -5.64 8.42
CA SER A 266 -13.21 -4.65 8.23
C SER A 266 -14.56 -5.18 8.74
N GLY A 267 -14.87 -6.46 8.44
CA GLY A 267 -16.03 -7.22 8.92
C GLY A 267 -16.26 -7.09 10.43
N ASN A 268 -15.21 -7.27 11.22
CA ASN A 268 -15.26 -7.33 12.68
C ASN A 268 -15.23 -5.95 13.39
N ILE A 269 -14.94 -4.86 12.68
CA ILE A 269 -14.97 -3.51 13.26
C ILE A 269 -16.36 -2.92 13.01
N SER A 270 -17.23 -2.84 14.01
CA SER A 270 -18.63 -2.38 13.82
C SER A 270 -18.73 -0.93 13.30
N THR A 271 -17.75 -0.10 13.64
CA THR A 271 -17.63 1.32 13.27
C THR A 271 -16.92 1.54 11.94
N TRP A 272 -16.58 0.48 11.18
CA TRP A 272 -15.86 0.62 9.91
C TRP A 272 -16.62 1.56 8.96
N PRO A 273 -16.00 2.66 8.51
CA PRO A 273 -16.69 3.67 7.72
C PRO A 273 -17.21 3.12 6.39
N GLU A 274 -18.38 3.58 5.97
CA GLU A 274 -18.78 3.44 4.58
C GLU A 274 -17.81 4.22 3.69
N SER A 275 -17.41 3.60 2.59
CA SER A 275 -16.51 4.19 1.61
C SER A 275 -17.23 4.31 0.27
N LEU A 276 -16.76 5.22 -0.57
CA LEU A 276 -17.08 5.25 -2.00
C LEU A 276 -15.85 4.94 -2.86
N ALA A 277 -14.70 4.67 -2.23
CA ALA A 277 -13.54 4.13 -2.91
C ALA A 277 -13.92 2.82 -3.62
N MET A 278 -13.32 2.55 -4.78
CA MET A 278 -13.57 1.28 -5.47
C MET A 278 -13.09 0.11 -4.59
N GLY A 279 -13.67 -1.07 -4.78
CA GLY A 279 -13.19 -2.30 -4.16
C GLY A 279 -11.92 -2.80 -4.85
N THR A 280 -11.86 -4.09 -5.17
CA THR A 280 -10.72 -4.68 -5.89
C THR A 280 -10.83 -4.55 -7.41
N VAL A 281 -11.92 -4.03 -7.97
CA VAL A 281 -12.12 -3.93 -9.42
C VAL A 281 -12.47 -2.51 -9.85
N GLY A 282 -11.92 -2.09 -10.99
CA GLY A 282 -12.22 -0.81 -11.62
C GLY A 282 -11.04 0.15 -11.70
N TRP A 283 -9.95 -0.11 -10.95
CA TRP A 283 -8.73 0.70 -10.93
C TRP A 283 -8.02 0.81 -12.28
N ARG A 284 -8.18 -0.20 -13.14
CA ARG A 284 -7.76 -0.15 -14.55
C ARG A 284 -8.92 -0.46 -15.47
N ARG A 285 -9.09 0.39 -16.48
CA ARG A 285 -10.03 0.19 -17.59
C ARG A 285 -9.26 0.02 -18.89
N VAL A 286 -9.50 -1.08 -19.60
CA VAL A 286 -8.80 -1.38 -20.85
C VAL A 286 -9.59 -0.77 -22.01
N LYS A 287 -8.93 0.05 -22.84
CA LYS A 287 -9.53 0.70 -24.01
C LYS A 287 -10.26 -0.33 -24.89
N GLY A 288 -11.54 -0.10 -25.15
CA GLY A 288 -12.35 -0.92 -26.05
C GLY A 288 -12.75 -2.28 -25.51
N GLN A 289 -12.41 -2.58 -24.25
CA GLN A 289 -12.72 -3.86 -23.64
C GLN A 289 -14.23 -4.15 -23.69
N GLY A 290 -14.57 -5.36 -24.12
CA GLY A 290 -15.95 -5.87 -24.11
C GLY A 290 -16.88 -5.23 -25.14
N ILE A 291 -16.42 -4.30 -25.99
CA ILE A 291 -17.26 -3.65 -27.00
C ILE A 291 -17.83 -4.70 -27.97
N ASP A 292 -16.98 -5.59 -28.50
CA ASP A 292 -17.37 -6.54 -29.55
C ASP A 292 -18.44 -7.55 -29.09
N GLY A 293 -18.58 -7.75 -27.77
CA GLY A 293 -19.58 -8.64 -27.18
C GLY A 293 -20.79 -7.94 -26.56
N SER A 294 -20.90 -6.62 -26.69
CA SER A 294 -21.93 -5.82 -26.00
C SER A 294 -22.93 -5.21 -26.98
N PRO A 295 -24.19 -5.70 -26.99
CA PRO A 295 -25.25 -5.11 -27.83
C PRO A 295 -25.45 -3.62 -27.59
N LEU A 296 -25.37 -3.18 -26.32
CA LEU A 296 -25.43 -1.78 -25.95
C LEU A 296 -24.26 -0.99 -26.56
N ALA A 297 -23.03 -1.51 -26.45
CA ALA A 297 -21.86 -0.84 -27.00
C ALA A 297 -21.95 -0.69 -28.52
N SER A 298 -22.46 -1.69 -29.24
CA SER A 298 -22.66 -1.60 -30.70
C SER A 298 -23.63 -0.48 -31.10
N ARG A 299 -24.67 -0.23 -30.30
CA ARG A 299 -25.64 0.87 -30.57
C ARG A 299 -25.12 2.24 -30.15
N VAL A 300 -24.26 2.31 -29.14
CA VAL A 300 -23.66 3.55 -28.63
C VAL A 300 -22.41 3.95 -29.45
N SER A 301 -21.71 3.00 -30.05
CA SER A 301 -20.53 3.28 -30.87
C SER A 301 -20.85 4.21 -32.03
N GLY A 302 -20.04 5.25 -32.22
CA GLY A 302 -20.20 6.29 -33.24
C GLY A 302 -21.16 7.43 -32.87
N THR A 303 -21.78 7.40 -31.68
CA THR A 303 -22.76 8.43 -31.28
C THR A 303 -22.11 9.63 -30.55
N GLU A 304 -22.74 10.81 -30.68
CA GLU A 304 -22.35 12.05 -30.00
C GLU A 304 -23.36 12.46 -28.91
N TRP A 305 -22.85 13.04 -27.83
CA TRP A 305 -23.61 13.37 -26.63
C TRP A 305 -23.14 14.67 -25.99
N SER A 306 -23.96 15.18 -25.08
CA SER A 306 -23.56 16.14 -24.06
C SER A 306 -23.14 15.43 -22.76
N TRP A 307 -22.34 16.10 -21.94
CA TRP A 307 -21.99 15.70 -20.57
C TRP A 307 -22.27 16.87 -19.63
N ALA A 308 -23.24 16.72 -18.73
CA ALA A 308 -23.76 17.84 -17.92
C ALA A 308 -24.16 19.04 -18.80
N GLY A 309 -24.78 18.79 -19.95
CA GLY A 309 -25.19 19.84 -20.91
C GLY A 309 -24.07 20.37 -21.81
N ILE A 310 -22.81 19.98 -21.60
CA ILE A 310 -21.69 20.42 -22.43
C ILE A 310 -21.51 19.47 -23.62
N PRO A 311 -21.68 19.91 -24.87
CA PRO A 311 -21.63 19.04 -26.05
C PRO A 311 -20.20 18.62 -26.38
N GLY A 312 -20.03 17.48 -27.03
CA GLY A 312 -18.74 17.04 -27.60
C GLY A 312 -18.21 15.73 -27.04
N LEU A 313 -19.02 15.01 -26.25
CA LEU A 313 -18.76 13.63 -25.87
C LEU A 313 -19.02 12.71 -27.06
N ALA A 314 -18.09 11.85 -27.43
CA ALA A 314 -18.31 10.82 -28.44
C ALA A 314 -17.70 9.48 -28.05
N PHE A 315 -18.47 8.40 -28.26
CA PHE A 315 -18.04 7.02 -28.07
C PHE A 315 -17.57 6.44 -29.40
N ARG A 316 -16.28 6.59 -29.75
CA ARG A 316 -15.77 6.16 -31.06
C ARG A 316 -15.53 4.64 -31.11
N PRO A 317 -15.61 4.01 -32.29
CA PRO A 317 -15.20 2.62 -32.47
C PRO A 317 -13.81 2.33 -31.90
N GLY A 318 -13.61 1.12 -31.37
CA GLY A 318 -12.34 0.72 -30.76
C GLY A 318 -12.05 1.34 -29.39
N GLY A 319 -13.06 1.95 -28.75
CA GLY A 319 -12.96 2.41 -27.36
C GLY A 319 -12.28 3.77 -27.15
N GLU A 320 -12.05 4.53 -28.22
CA GLU A 320 -11.58 5.91 -28.08
C GLU A 320 -12.73 6.85 -27.73
N ARG A 321 -12.48 7.77 -26.81
CA ARG A 321 -13.49 8.70 -26.33
C ARG A 321 -13.03 10.14 -26.57
N LYS A 322 -13.82 10.94 -27.29
CA LYS A 322 -13.61 12.40 -27.42
C LYS A 322 -14.46 13.14 -26.38
N THR A 323 -13.90 14.13 -25.68
CA THR A 323 -14.67 15.11 -24.89
C THR A 323 -14.24 16.54 -25.12
N PRO A 324 -15.05 17.51 -24.63
CA PRO A 324 -14.61 18.88 -24.42
C PRO A 324 -13.27 19.03 -23.70
N TRP A 325 -12.96 18.12 -22.77
CA TRP A 325 -11.77 18.20 -21.90
C TRP A 325 -10.60 17.33 -22.35
N GLY A 326 -10.64 16.83 -23.60
CA GLY A 326 -9.58 15.99 -24.16
C GLY A 326 -10.02 14.57 -24.51
N SER A 327 -9.06 13.65 -24.58
CA SER A 327 -9.29 12.25 -24.91
C SER A 327 -9.57 11.40 -23.66
N GLY A 328 -10.08 10.20 -23.87
CA GLY A 328 -10.36 9.22 -22.83
C GLY A 328 -10.55 7.84 -23.45
N VAL A 329 -10.90 6.86 -22.62
CA VAL A 329 -11.20 5.51 -23.07
C VAL A 329 -12.59 5.09 -22.63
N TRP A 330 -13.21 4.20 -23.39
CA TRP A 330 -14.48 3.59 -23.03
C TRP A 330 -14.53 2.12 -23.44
N GLY A 331 -15.49 1.41 -22.88
CA GLY A 331 -15.77 0.01 -23.20
C GLY A 331 -17.04 -0.48 -22.51
N ALA A 332 -17.29 -1.78 -22.59
CA ALA A 332 -18.39 -2.43 -21.89
C ALA A 332 -17.90 -2.96 -20.54
N ALA A 333 -18.66 -2.67 -19.48
CA ALA A 333 -18.37 -3.24 -18.17
C ALA A 333 -18.77 -4.72 -18.16
N PRO A 334 -17.90 -5.62 -17.69
CA PRO A 334 -18.23 -7.04 -17.54
C PRO A 334 -19.43 -7.24 -16.60
N LYS A 335 -20.30 -8.18 -16.97
CA LYS A 335 -21.46 -8.56 -16.15
C LYS A 335 -21.02 -9.31 -14.89
N GLY A 336 -21.75 -9.14 -13.79
CA GLY A 336 -21.51 -9.86 -12.53
C GLY A 336 -20.28 -9.38 -11.75
N VAL A 337 -19.69 -8.25 -12.14
CA VAL A 337 -18.61 -7.59 -11.43
C VAL A 337 -19.17 -6.47 -10.56
N ASP A 338 -18.75 -6.43 -9.30
CA ASP A 338 -19.03 -5.34 -8.39
C ASP A 338 -17.93 -4.28 -8.51
N PHE A 339 -18.28 -3.15 -9.13
CA PHE A 339 -17.42 -1.97 -9.22
C PHE A 339 -17.52 -1.07 -7.99
N HIS A 340 -18.22 -1.52 -6.94
CA HIS A 340 -18.57 -0.74 -5.77
C HIS A 340 -19.36 0.53 -6.14
N ASP A 341 -20.29 0.38 -7.06
CA ASP A 341 -21.07 1.47 -7.65
C ASP A 341 -22.51 1.53 -7.10
N LYS A 342 -22.74 0.99 -5.90
CA LYS A 342 -24.06 0.88 -5.25
C LYS A 342 -25.11 0.18 -6.13
N GLY A 343 -24.68 -0.79 -6.93
CA GLY A 343 -25.54 -1.52 -7.86
C GLY A 343 -25.86 -0.75 -9.15
N PHE A 344 -25.14 0.34 -9.43
CA PHE A 344 -25.24 1.13 -10.66
C PHE A 344 -24.74 0.40 -11.91
N CYS A 345 -24.15 -0.77 -11.90
CA CYS A 345 -24.09 -1.60 -13.11
C CYS A 345 -25.01 -2.82 -13.01
N ALA A 346 -25.22 -3.35 -11.81
CA ALA A 346 -26.03 -4.54 -11.58
C ALA A 346 -27.50 -4.40 -12.01
N SER A 347 -28.12 -3.23 -11.81
CA SER A 347 -29.50 -2.95 -12.26
C SER A 347 -29.62 -2.46 -13.72
N ALA A 348 -28.56 -2.52 -14.53
CA ALA A 348 -28.60 -2.12 -15.93
C ALA A 348 -29.11 -3.27 -16.81
N GLY A 349 -30.35 -3.17 -17.31
CA GLY A 349 -30.97 -4.24 -18.09
C GLY A 349 -30.17 -4.67 -19.32
N GLU A 350 -29.81 -3.70 -20.19
CA GLU A 350 -29.05 -3.96 -21.41
C GLU A 350 -27.52 -4.02 -21.20
N GLY A 351 -27.07 -4.00 -19.95
CA GLY A 351 -25.66 -3.90 -19.58
C GLY A 351 -25.22 -2.47 -19.29
N CYS A 352 -23.95 -2.35 -18.91
CA CYS A 352 -23.35 -1.13 -18.43
C CYS A 352 -22.08 -0.85 -19.25
N LEU A 353 -21.82 0.41 -19.58
CA LEU A 353 -20.56 0.83 -20.20
C LEU A 353 -19.68 1.50 -19.15
N PHE A 354 -18.39 1.67 -19.44
CA PHE A 354 -17.52 2.55 -18.66
C PHE A 354 -16.93 3.63 -19.57
N ALA A 355 -16.61 4.77 -18.98
CA ALA A 355 -15.88 5.86 -19.61
C ALA A 355 -14.86 6.44 -18.62
N ASP A 356 -13.59 6.48 -19.00
CA ASP A 356 -12.49 7.03 -18.21
C ASP A 356 -11.93 8.27 -18.90
N PHE A 357 -11.89 9.37 -18.14
CA PHE A 357 -11.38 10.64 -18.61
C PHE A 357 -11.22 11.69 -17.52
N GLY A 358 -10.37 12.69 -17.79
CA GLY A 358 -10.19 13.81 -16.86
C GLY A 358 -9.74 13.36 -15.47
N GLY A 359 -9.09 12.19 -15.38
CA GLY A 359 -8.71 11.57 -14.11
C GLY A 359 -9.86 10.93 -13.33
N ALA A 360 -11.03 10.72 -13.95
CA ALA A 360 -12.21 10.16 -13.33
C ALA A 360 -12.74 8.93 -14.09
N LEU A 361 -13.16 7.94 -13.30
CA LEU A 361 -13.71 6.68 -13.79
C LEU A 361 -15.22 6.70 -13.66
N HIS A 362 -15.93 6.46 -14.75
CA HIS A 362 -17.39 6.47 -14.78
C HIS A 362 -17.94 5.13 -15.24
N ASN A 363 -18.97 4.64 -14.55
CA ASN A 363 -19.90 3.66 -15.10
C ASN A 363 -21.06 4.43 -15.74
N VAL A 364 -21.55 3.95 -16.88
CA VAL A 364 -22.54 4.66 -17.70
C VAL A 364 -23.67 3.72 -18.11
N ARG A 365 -24.90 4.17 -17.92
CA ARG A 365 -26.13 3.48 -18.35
C ARG A 365 -26.90 4.35 -19.33
N PHE A 366 -27.52 3.73 -20.31
CA PHE A 366 -28.33 4.42 -21.29
C PHE A 366 -29.80 4.05 -21.13
N GLU A 367 -30.68 5.00 -21.42
CA GLU A 367 -32.10 4.72 -21.63
C GLU A 367 -32.28 3.85 -22.88
N ALA A 368 -33.35 3.06 -22.93
CA ALA A 368 -33.58 2.09 -24.01
C ALA A 368 -33.65 2.73 -25.41
N ASP A 369 -34.17 3.96 -25.49
CA ASP A 369 -34.29 4.75 -26.72
C ASP A 369 -32.98 5.46 -27.13
N LEU A 370 -31.93 5.34 -26.31
CA LEU A 370 -30.63 6.00 -26.45
C LEU A 370 -30.75 7.51 -26.65
N ARG A 371 -31.69 8.18 -25.96
CA ARG A 371 -31.75 9.66 -25.94
C ARG A 371 -30.99 10.25 -24.77
N ARG A 372 -30.88 9.51 -23.66
CA ARG A 372 -30.13 9.94 -22.47
C ARG A 372 -29.27 8.84 -21.91
N PHE A 373 -28.28 9.26 -21.13
CA PHE A 373 -27.54 8.38 -20.24
C PHE A 373 -27.44 9.00 -18.85
N ASP A 374 -27.28 8.12 -17.86
CA ASP A 374 -26.82 8.45 -16.52
C ASP A 374 -25.40 7.89 -16.35
N SER A 375 -24.56 8.63 -15.64
CA SER A 375 -23.22 8.21 -15.26
C SER A 375 -23.09 8.21 -13.74
N PHE A 376 -22.33 7.26 -13.22
CA PHE A 376 -21.92 7.19 -11.82
C PHE A 376 -20.39 7.28 -11.77
N ARG A 377 -19.86 8.33 -11.14
CA ARG A 377 -18.43 8.47 -10.92
C ARG A 377 -17.98 7.57 -9.78
N LEU A 378 -17.07 6.65 -10.06
CA LEU A 378 -16.43 5.80 -9.06
C LEU A 378 -15.53 6.66 -8.17
N GLY A 379 -15.50 6.36 -6.87
CA GLY A 379 -14.73 7.11 -5.88
C GLY A 379 -15.56 8.08 -5.03
N ASP A 380 -16.59 8.71 -5.60
CA ASP A 380 -17.43 9.68 -4.87
C ASP A 380 -18.94 9.62 -5.19
N GLY A 381 -19.35 8.77 -6.13
CA GLY A 381 -20.77 8.57 -6.46
C GLY A 381 -21.44 9.77 -7.13
N THR A 382 -20.66 10.73 -7.65
CA THR A 382 -21.23 11.88 -8.38
C THR A 382 -21.94 11.39 -9.63
N ASN A 383 -23.21 11.76 -9.76
CA ASN A 383 -24.02 11.42 -10.93
C ASN A 383 -23.99 12.54 -11.96
N VAL A 384 -23.76 12.18 -13.22
CA VAL A 384 -23.85 13.12 -14.35
C VAL A 384 -24.76 12.56 -15.42
N LYS A 385 -25.62 13.41 -15.97
CA LYS A 385 -26.50 13.06 -17.09
C LYS A 385 -25.93 13.58 -18.40
N GLY A 386 -26.24 12.88 -19.48
CA GLY A 386 -25.98 13.34 -20.82
C GLY A 386 -27.12 13.06 -21.75
N GLU A 387 -27.20 13.86 -22.80
CA GLU A 387 -28.25 13.79 -23.81
C GLU A 387 -27.63 13.57 -25.19
N ARG A 388 -28.28 12.74 -25.99
CA ARG A 388 -27.82 12.45 -27.34
C ARG A 388 -27.99 13.68 -28.20
N LYS A 389 -26.95 13.98 -28.98
CA LYS A 389 -27.05 14.99 -30.01
C LYS A 389 -27.83 14.39 -31.19
N ALA A 390 -28.86 15.12 -31.63
CA ALA A 390 -29.74 14.73 -32.73
C ALA A 390 -28.97 14.45 -34.03
#